data_AF-V6KWW9-F1
#
_entry.id   AF-V6KWW9-F1
#
_cell.length_a   1.000
_cell.length_b   1.000
_cell.length_c   1.000
_cell.angle_alpha   90.00
_cell.angle_beta   90.00
_cell.angle_gamma   90.00
#
_symmetry.space_group_name_H-M   'P 1'
#
loop_
_entity.id
_entity.type
_entity.pdbx_description
1 polymer ?
#
loop_
_entity_poly.entity_id
_entity_poly.type
_entity_poly.pdbx_seq_one_letter_code
_entity_poly.pdbx_strand_id
1 'polypeptide(L)'
;MTGDDARVAAVCQALAPLAWRSFTAEAVCRRAVVAMDLVQPSGPSPDAGHPSPDADQELLDVLVAFLAGHRWQSWTVTGLSRRLVSVVRAREEERMWFDIRLGWLLDEAG
;
A
#
# COMPACT_ATOMS: atom_id res chain seq x y z
N MET A 1 0.81 -16.79 10.64
CA MET A 1 1.25 -15.67 9.78
C MET A 1 0.18 -14.61 9.85
N THR A 2 0.52 -13.42 10.33
CA THR A 2 -0.37 -12.25 10.29
C THR A 2 -0.56 -11.82 8.82
N GLY A 3 -1.66 -11.17 8.44
CA GLY A 3 -1.89 -10.74 7.05
C GLY A 3 -0.78 -9.85 6.48
N ASP A 4 -0.06 -9.14 7.36
CA ASP A 4 1.14 -8.35 7.03
C ASP A 4 2.29 -9.22 6.50
N ASP A 5 2.57 -10.36 7.14
CA ASP A 5 3.60 -11.31 6.69
C ASP A 5 3.27 -11.88 5.31
N ALA A 6 1.99 -12.10 5.00
CA ALA A 6 1.55 -12.55 3.68
C ALA A 6 1.75 -11.47 2.60
N ARG A 7 1.41 -10.21 2.91
CA ARG A 7 1.66 -9.05 2.02
C ARG A 7 3.15 -8.85 1.77
N VAL A 8 3.98 -8.90 2.83
CA VAL A 8 5.45 -8.79 2.72
C VAL A 8 6.02 -9.93 1.85
N ALA A 9 5.53 -11.16 2.04
CA ALA A 9 5.95 -12.30 1.24
C ALA A 9 5.59 -12.15 -0.25
N ALA A 10 4.39 -11.65 -0.58
CA ALA A 10 3.99 -11.42 -1.96
C ALA A 10 4.76 -10.28 -2.63
N VAL A 11 5.00 -9.16 -1.93
CA VAL A 11 5.86 -8.09 -2.46
C VAL A 11 7.29 -8.60 -2.67
N CYS A 12 7.83 -9.39 -1.74
CA CYS A 12 9.11 -10.06 -1.92
C CYS A 12 9.11 -10.96 -3.16
N GLN A 13 8.09 -11.81 -3.37
CA GLN A 13 8.01 -12.67 -4.54
C GLN A 13 7.85 -11.87 -5.85
N ALA A 14 7.14 -10.76 -5.83
CA ALA A 14 6.93 -9.91 -7.01
C ALA A 14 8.20 -9.15 -7.42
N LEU A 15 9.09 -8.87 -6.47
CA LEU A 15 10.34 -8.12 -6.67
C LEU A 15 11.58 -9.01 -6.80
N ALA A 16 11.66 -10.15 -6.09
CA ALA A 16 12.83 -11.03 -6.03
C ALA A 16 13.34 -11.55 -7.38
N PRO A 17 12.51 -11.97 -8.35
CA PRO A 17 13.00 -12.49 -9.63
C PRO A 17 13.43 -11.41 -10.62
N LEU A 18 13.24 -10.12 -10.30
CA LEU A 18 13.50 -9.01 -11.22
C LEU A 18 14.68 -8.17 -10.75
N ALA A 19 15.33 -7.47 -11.67
CA ALA A 19 16.31 -6.43 -11.36
C ALA A 19 15.61 -5.19 -10.79
N TRP A 20 14.89 -5.34 -9.68
CA TRP A 20 14.05 -4.30 -9.07
C TRP A 20 14.83 -3.02 -8.72
N ARG A 21 16.14 -3.15 -8.55
CA ARG A 21 17.08 -2.04 -8.34
C ARG A 21 17.30 -1.18 -9.58
N SER A 22 16.99 -1.70 -10.77
CA SER A 22 17.07 -1.00 -12.06
C SER A 22 15.75 -0.33 -12.45
N PHE A 23 14.67 -0.57 -11.71
CA PHE A 23 13.38 0.08 -11.97
C PHE A 23 13.34 1.49 -11.38
N THR A 24 12.40 2.30 -11.88
CA THR A 24 12.02 3.56 -11.25
C THR A 24 11.26 3.28 -9.95
N ALA A 25 11.30 4.24 -9.02
CA ALA A 25 10.52 4.14 -7.77
C ALA A 25 9.03 3.88 -8.06
N GLU A 26 8.48 4.54 -9.09
CA GLU A 26 7.10 4.35 -9.55
C GLU A 26 6.79 2.90 -9.93
N ALA A 27 7.63 2.28 -10.76
CA ALA A 27 7.42 0.91 -11.21
C ALA A 27 7.51 -0.10 -10.06
N VAL A 28 8.40 0.14 -9.09
CA VAL A 28 8.51 -0.68 -7.87
C VAL A 28 7.27 -0.52 -7.00
N CYS A 29 6.80 0.71 -6.78
CA CYS A 29 5.58 1.00 -6.03
C CYS A 29 4.35 0.35 -6.68
N ARG A 30 4.15 0.52 -7.99
CA ARG A 30 3.02 -0.09 -8.74
C ARG A 30 2.98 -1.59 -8.52
N ARG A 31 4.13 -2.25 -8.66
CA ARG A 31 4.22 -3.69 -8.55
C ARG A 31 4.00 -4.17 -7.11
N ALA A 32 4.46 -3.41 -6.13
CA ALA A 32 4.20 -3.69 -4.73
C ALA A 32 2.70 -3.56 -4.39
N VAL A 33 2.04 -2.49 -4.85
CA VAL A 33 0.60 -2.28 -4.65
C VAL A 33 -0.21 -3.43 -5.26
N VAL A 34 0.05 -3.78 -6.52
CA VAL A 34 -0.60 -4.94 -7.17
C VAL A 34 -0.36 -6.24 -6.40
N ALA A 35 0.87 -6.48 -5.93
CA ALA A 35 1.17 -7.69 -5.15
C ALA A 35 0.46 -7.73 -3.79
N MET A 36 0.28 -6.58 -3.14
CA MET A 36 -0.46 -6.47 -1.88
C MET A 36 -1.96 -6.67 -2.09
N ASP A 37 -2.52 -6.10 -3.15
CA ASP A 37 -3.93 -6.23 -3.52
C ASP A 37 -4.30 -7.68 -3.88
N LEU A 38 -3.41 -8.41 -4.57
CA LEU A 38 -3.62 -9.83 -4.86
C LEU A 38 -3.70 -10.73 -3.61
N VAL A 39 -3.07 -10.32 -2.50
CA VAL A 39 -3.05 -11.10 -1.25
C VAL A 39 -4.20 -10.74 -0.33
N GLN A 40 -4.48 -9.46 -0.21
CA GLN A 40 -5.61 -8.95 0.53
C GLN A 40 -6.15 -7.79 -0.29
N PRO A 41 -7.13 -8.04 -1.17
CA PRO A 41 -7.78 -6.95 -1.88
C PRO A 41 -8.29 -6.02 -0.79
N SER A 42 -7.94 -4.74 -0.89
CA SER A 42 -8.51 -3.74 0.03
C SER A 42 -10.02 -3.88 -0.13
N GLY A 43 -10.65 -4.48 0.88
CA GLY A 43 -12.02 -4.99 0.78
C GLY A 43 -12.98 -3.89 0.35
N PRO A 44 -14.13 -4.25 -0.22
CA PRO A 44 -15.09 -3.28 -0.70
C PRO A 44 -15.43 -2.33 0.46
N SER A 45 -15.09 -1.04 0.31
CA SER A 45 -15.81 -0.01 1.04
C SER A 45 -17.30 -0.28 0.78
N PRO A 46 -18.18 -0.25 1.79
CA PRO A 46 -19.60 -0.57 1.63
C PRO A 46 -20.36 0.35 0.66
N ASP A 47 -19.71 1.40 0.15
CA ASP A 47 -20.11 2.13 -1.07
C ASP A 47 -19.50 1.43 -2.30
N ALA A 48 -20.10 0.31 -2.69
CA ALA A 48 -19.58 -0.58 -3.72
C ALA A 48 -19.67 0.04 -5.13
N GLY A 49 -18.57 0.65 -5.57
CA GLY A 49 -18.39 1.14 -6.93
C GLY A 49 -16.94 1.15 -7.36
N HIS A 50 -16.33 -0.04 -7.50
CA HIS A 50 -14.92 -0.27 -7.88
C HIS A 50 -13.88 0.36 -6.93
N PRO A 51 -12.66 -0.22 -6.79
CA PRO A 51 -11.54 0.56 -6.28
C PRO A 51 -11.40 1.77 -7.19
N SER A 52 -11.65 2.97 -6.65
CA SER A 52 -11.50 4.18 -7.46
C SER A 52 -10.02 4.27 -7.84
N PRO A 53 -9.67 4.32 -9.13
CA PRO A 53 -8.28 4.34 -9.58
C PRO A 53 -7.48 5.52 -8.99
N ASP A 54 -8.17 6.56 -8.52
CA ASP A 54 -7.60 7.66 -7.75
C ASP A 54 -6.97 7.25 -6.42
N ALA A 55 -7.59 6.32 -5.66
CA ALA A 55 -7.08 5.92 -4.35
C ALA A 55 -5.75 5.12 -4.47
N ASP A 56 -5.66 4.27 -5.50
CA ASP A 56 -4.42 3.58 -5.85
C ASP A 56 -3.34 4.55 -6.30
N GLN A 57 -3.70 5.59 -7.06
CA GLN A 57 -2.76 6.61 -7.53
C GLN A 57 -2.26 7.50 -6.39
N GLU A 58 -3.12 7.91 -5.45
CA GLU A 58 -2.69 8.65 -4.25
C GLU A 58 -1.76 7.82 -3.36
N LEU A 59 -2.07 6.53 -3.16
CA LEU A 59 -1.20 5.61 -2.43
C LEU A 59 0.15 5.47 -3.13
N LEU A 60 0.11 5.38 -4.46
CA LEU A 60 1.31 5.30 -5.27
C LEU A 60 2.19 6.54 -5.10
N ASP A 61 1.60 7.73 -5.18
CA ASP A 61 2.30 9.01 -5.01
C ASP A 61 2.98 9.10 -3.65
N VAL A 62 2.28 8.68 -2.58
CA VAL A 62 2.84 8.62 -1.22
C VAL A 62 4.05 7.68 -1.15
N LEU A 63 3.93 6.48 -1.72
CA LEU A 63 5.03 5.50 -1.74
C LEU A 63 6.19 5.98 -2.61
N VAL A 64 5.92 6.60 -3.75
CA VAL A 64 6.95 7.16 -4.64
C VAL A 64 7.67 8.31 -3.97
N ALA A 65 6.97 9.24 -3.33
CA ALA A 65 7.57 10.33 -2.57
C ALA A 65 8.45 9.80 -1.43
N PHE A 66 7.97 8.77 -0.71
CA PHE A 66 8.74 8.09 0.31
C PHE A 66 10.03 7.47 -0.25
N LEU A 67 9.95 6.75 -1.37
CA LEU A 67 11.13 6.18 -2.01
C LEU A 67 12.06 7.27 -2.59
N ALA A 68 11.53 8.37 -3.13
CA ALA A 68 12.34 9.47 -3.66
C ALA A 68 13.22 10.13 -2.58
N GLY A 69 12.75 10.18 -1.34
CA GLY A 69 13.51 10.69 -0.18
C GLY A 69 14.57 9.72 0.37
N HIS A 70 14.63 8.48 -0.11
CA HIS A 70 15.45 7.42 0.47
C HIS A 70 16.33 6.71 -0.56
N ARG A 71 17.49 6.21 -0.14
CA ARG A 71 18.34 5.34 -0.98
C ARG A 71 17.85 3.90 -0.99
N TRP A 72 16.60 3.69 -1.40
CA TRP A 72 15.94 2.38 -1.40
C TRP A 72 16.65 1.33 -2.25
N GLN A 73 17.41 1.75 -3.27
CA GLN A 73 18.26 0.86 -4.08
C GLN A 73 19.38 0.19 -3.27
N SER A 74 19.76 0.74 -2.11
CA SER A 74 20.74 0.15 -1.19
C SER A 74 20.12 -0.82 -0.18
N TRP A 75 18.80 -0.94 -0.13
CA TRP A 75 18.11 -1.81 0.83
C TRP A 75 18.05 -3.26 0.34
N THR A 76 17.70 -4.18 1.23
CA THR A 76 17.34 -5.55 0.88
C THR A 76 15.89 -5.60 0.42
N VAL A 77 15.53 -6.59 -0.41
CA VAL A 77 14.14 -6.74 -0.90
C VAL A 77 13.17 -6.90 0.28
N THR A 78 13.56 -7.65 1.32
CA THR A 78 12.76 -7.81 2.54
C THR A 78 12.59 -6.51 3.32
N GLY A 79 13.64 -5.69 3.41
CA GLY A 79 13.57 -4.39 4.09
C GLY A 79 12.68 -3.41 3.35
N LEU A 80 12.78 -3.38 2.02
CA LEU A 80 11.91 -2.59 1.15
C LEU A 80 10.45 -3.05 1.26
N SER A 81 10.17 -4.34 1.12
CA SER A 81 8.82 -4.90 1.23
C SER A 81 8.17 -4.55 2.56
N ARG A 82 8.89 -4.73 3.68
CA ARG A 82 8.39 -4.34 5.01
C ARG A 82 8.07 -2.86 5.11
N ARG A 83 8.91 -1.99 4.53
CA ARG A 83 8.68 -0.54 4.58
C ARG A 83 7.46 -0.14 3.75
N LEU A 84 7.31 -0.69 2.55
CA LEU A 84 6.16 -0.43 1.69
C LEU A 84 4.86 -0.88 2.37
N VAL A 85 4.82 -2.12 2.88
CA VAL A 85 3.65 -2.65 3.60
C VAL A 85 3.34 -1.80 4.85
N SER A 86 4.35 -1.36 5.60
CA SER A 86 4.14 -0.49 6.77
C SER A 86 3.53 0.86 6.42
N VAL A 87 3.91 1.48 5.29
CA VAL A 87 3.33 2.75 4.83
C VAL A 87 1.88 2.55 4.39
N VAL A 88 1.59 1.47 3.65
CA VAL A 88 0.23 1.13 3.24
C VAL A 88 -0.65 0.87 4.47
N ARG A 89 -0.16 0.11 5.45
CA ARG A 89 -0.90 -0.16 6.69
C ARG A 89 -1.20 1.11 7.48
N ALA A 90 -0.23 2.01 7.62
CA ALA A 90 -0.44 3.28 8.31
C ALA A 90 -1.54 4.10 7.63
N ARG A 91 -1.55 4.13 6.29
CA ARG A 91 -2.60 4.77 5.49
C ARG A 91 -3.97 4.11 5.66
N GLU A 92 -4.05 2.77 5.64
CA GLU A 92 -5.28 2.03 5.88
C GLU A 92 -5.84 2.33 7.28
N GLU A 93 -4.99 2.40 8.29
CA GLU A 93 -5.37 2.74 9.67
C GLU A 93 -5.86 4.19 9.78
N GLU A 94 -5.16 5.16 9.16
CA GLU A 94 -5.62 6.55 9.07
C GLU A 94 -6.99 6.64 8.39
N ARG A 95 -7.18 5.92 7.27
CA ARG A 95 -8.44 5.91 6.52
C ARG A 95 -9.57 5.31 7.35
N MET A 96 -9.31 4.23 8.08
CA MET A 96 -10.28 3.63 9.01
C MET A 96 -10.67 4.60 10.13
N TRP A 97 -9.71 5.31 10.70
CA TRP A 97 -10.00 6.33 11.71
C TRP A 97 -10.81 7.50 11.15
N PHE A 98 -10.52 7.94 9.92
CA PHE A 98 -11.32 8.95 9.23
C PHE A 98 -12.75 8.47 8.98
N ASP A 99 -12.93 7.24 8.50
CA ASP A 99 -14.24 6.64 8.24
C ASP A 99 -15.08 6.53 9.52
N ILE A 100 -14.49 6.02 10.61
CA ILE A 100 -15.11 5.99 11.93
C ILE A 100 -15.54 7.40 12.31
N ARG A 101 -14.62 8.38 12.27
CA ARG A 101 -14.90 9.77 12.66
C ARG A 101 -16.00 10.42 11.81
N LEU A 102 -16.05 10.12 10.52
CA LEU A 102 -17.13 10.55 9.63
C LEU A 102 -18.47 9.90 10.02
N GLY A 103 -18.47 8.61 10.35
CA GLY A 103 -19.64 7.90 10.86
C GLY A 103 -20.22 8.56 12.11
N TRP A 104 -19.38 8.90 13.09
CA TRP A 104 -19.81 9.64 14.29
C TRP A 104 -20.41 11.01 13.93
N LEU A 105 -19.79 11.74 13.01
CA LEU A 105 -20.22 13.09 12.66
C LEU A 105 -21.54 13.11 11.87
N LEU A 106 -21.81 12.05 11.10
CA LEU A 106 -23.08 11.85 10.39
C LEU A 106 -24.18 11.34 11.33
N ASP A 107 -23.86 10.52 12.33
CA ASP A 107 -24.79 10.05 13.37
C ASP A 107 -25.29 11.20 14.25
N GLU A 108 -24.41 12.16 14.60
CA GLU A 108 -24.80 13.36 15.35
C GLU A 108 -25.58 14.40 14.53
N ALA A 109 -25.60 14.26 13.20
CA ALA A 109 -26.27 15.20 12.29
C ALA A 109 -27.68 14.75 11.85
N GLY A 110 -28.13 13.54 12.24
CA GLY A 110 -29.46 12.98 11.96
C GLY A 110 -30.42 13.09 13.14
#